data_AF-A0AB38G5H0-F1
#
_entry.id   AF-A0AB38G5H0-F1
#
_cell.length_a   1.000
_cell.length_b   1.000
_cell.length_c   1.000
_cell.angle_alpha   90.00
_cell.angle_beta   90.00
_cell.angle_gamma   90.00
#
_symmetry.space_group_name_H-M   'P 1'
#
loop_
_entity.id
_entity.type
_entity.pdbx_description
1 polymer ?
#
loop_
_entity_poly.entity_id
_entity_poly.type
_entity_poly.pdbx_seq_one_letter_code
_entity_poly.pdbx_strand_id
1 'polypeptide(L)'
;MILLLENITLKGLDLYYTLQQSHLTVQPIVLNDDGNLPTDFTSPYQFFCGTADEEGDYLYFNQLPVPKFWQITGTNTQAEIWDMSDLRGRIFYHTEMHNRYIKTVDWLDKKGKARLCDHYNRFGRRFAQTTLDEDEKPIIKRYFNNNGQEVILENVKTGTLLLMWQEKTHLFDRKIDFFYFYLVAAGLSGTSIWFNSLSIPLLISYYYEKAGTDVLFYQEEMGADIPGNLRLVLEGRGKRVKHVVVQDKRTYNRLCELLPEEYHERLSYLGYLYPVRRQNQNRKEALILTNSDQIEALELLVTNLPEIHFHIGALTTMSSKLTAFEASSNVSLYPNINATLAEQLYGHCDLYLDLNHGNEILSAVRRAYEENQLILAFDNTAHQPSLLAANGQIFSHEHPEEMLALLKNVEDYASLIVKQRKQSQEDSIENIRQVLEKWRIN
;
A
#
# COMPACT_ATOMS: atom_id res chain seq x y z
N MET A 1 -5.29 16.65 15.59
CA MET A 1 -4.73 16.81 14.23
C MET A 1 -5.21 15.65 13.39
N ILE A 2 -5.44 15.86 12.09
CA ILE A 2 -5.88 14.79 11.19
C ILE A 2 -4.82 14.52 10.12
N LEU A 3 -4.68 13.26 9.73
CA LEU A 3 -3.94 12.83 8.54
C LEU A 3 -4.96 12.47 7.47
N LEU A 4 -5.04 13.26 6.41
CA LEU A 4 -5.96 13.08 5.31
C LEU A 4 -5.24 12.41 4.15
N LEU A 5 -5.60 11.15 3.89
CA LEU A 5 -5.13 10.38 2.76
C LEU A 5 -6.23 10.32 1.70
N GLU A 6 -5.88 10.43 0.42
CA GLU A 6 -6.88 10.24 -0.63
C GLU A 6 -7.30 8.77 -0.73
N ASN A 7 -6.32 7.87 -0.77
CA ASN A 7 -6.48 6.42 -0.81
C ASN A 7 -5.49 5.76 0.17
N ILE A 8 -5.74 4.51 0.56
CA ILE A 8 -4.73 3.71 1.27
C ILE A 8 -3.61 3.35 0.28
N THR A 9 -2.39 3.73 0.61
CA THR A 9 -1.17 3.37 -0.12
C THR A 9 -0.09 2.97 0.88
N LEU A 10 0.89 2.17 0.46
CA LEU A 10 2.02 1.79 1.33
C LEU A 10 2.74 3.03 1.89
N LYS A 11 3.04 4.03 1.05
CA LYS A 11 3.65 5.29 1.50
C LYS A 11 2.76 6.05 2.51
N GLY A 12 1.45 6.03 2.34
CA GLY A 12 0.50 6.63 3.30
C GLY A 12 0.48 5.89 4.65
N LEU A 13 0.55 4.56 4.62
CA LEU A 13 0.67 3.72 5.83
C LEU A 13 2.01 3.92 6.53
N ASP A 14 3.12 3.99 5.79
CA ASP A 14 4.46 4.25 6.31
C ASP A 14 4.54 5.63 6.96
N LEU A 15 3.92 6.65 6.35
CA LEU A 15 3.76 7.96 6.98
C LEU A 15 2.98 7.84 8.28
N TYR A 16 1.81 7.21 8.27
CA TYR A 16 1.00 7.06 9.49
C TYR A 16 1.78 6.36 10.61
N TYR A 17 2.44 5.25 10.30
CA TYR A 17 3.30 4.52 11.24
C TYR A 17 4.41 5.43 11.79
N THR A 18 5.08 6.17 10.91
CA THR A 18 6.12 7.14 11.31
C THR A 18 5.60 8.17 12.30
N LEU A 19 4.39 8.72 12.06
CA LEU A 19 3.77 9.68 12.94
C LEU A 19 3.38 9.08 14.31
N GLN A 20 2.84 7.87 14.32
CA GLN A 20 2.51 7.15 15.55
C GLN A 20 3.75 6.88 16.41
N GLN A 21 4.83 6.34 15.81
CA GLN A 21 6.08 6.07 16.53
C GLN A 21 6.75 7.35 17.06
N SER A 22 6.49 8.48 16.40
CA SER A 22 6.91 9.81 16.85
C SER A 22 6.09 10.38 18.02
N HIS A 23 5.18 9.59 18.60
CA HIS A 23 4.26 9.98 19.67
C HIS A 23 3.37 11.19 19.31
N LEU A 24 3.02 11.31 18.02
CA LEU A 24 2.02 12.27 17.57
C LEU A 24 0.65 11.61 17.52
N THR A 25 -0.31 12.19 18.24
CA THR A 25 -1.71 11.80 18.15
C THR A 25 -2.32 12.40 16.89
N VAL A 26 -2.49 11.56 15.87
CA VAL A 26 -3.09 11.92 14.59
C VAL A 26 -4.21 10.96 14.26
N GLN A 27 -5.37 11.50 13.92
CA GLN A 27 -6.49 10.70 13.43
C GLN A 27 -6.36 10.53 11.91
N PRO A 28 -6.12 9.31 11.40
CA PRO A 28 -6.03 9.08 9.97
C PRO A 28 -7.42 8.93 9.35
N ILE A 29 -7.63 9.63 8.24
CA ILE A 29 -8.90 9.71 7.51
C ILE A 29 -8.61 9.44 6.05
N VAL A 30 -9.31 8.47 5.46
CA VAL A 30 -9.22 8.17 4.03
C VAL A 30 -10.42 8.74 3.32
N LEU A 31 -10.18 9.53 2.28
CA LEU A 31 -11.24 10.17 1.51
C LEU A 31 -11.97 9.20 0.61
N ASN A 32 -11.27 8.25 -0.03
CA ASN A 32 -11.86 7.21 -0.85
C ASN A 32 -11.82 5.88 -0.10
N ASP A 33 -12.98 5.50 0.43
CA ASP A 33 -13.15 4.22 1.12
C ASP A 33 -13.39 3.09 0.11
N ASP A 34 -12.48 2.12 0.11
CA ASP A 34 -12.55 0.91 -0.71
C ASP A 34 -13.08 -0.31 0.06
N GLY A 35 -13.52 -0.13 1.31
CA GLY A 35 -14.04 -1.18 2.18
C GLY A 35 -12.95 -1.91 3.00
N ASN A 36 -11.67 -1.61 2.79
CA ASN A 36 -10.55 -2.31 3.41
C ASN A 36 -9.68 -1.40 4.30
N LEU A 37 -10.32 -0.54 5.09
CA LEU A 37 -9.60 0.37 5.98
C LEU A 37 -8.92 -0.37 7.14
N PRO A 38 -7.67 -0.02 7.50
CA PRO A 38 -7.05 -0.48 8.74
C PRO A 38 -7.86 -0.04 9.97
N THR A 39 -7.73 -0.74 11.09
CA THR A 39 -8.54 -0.51 12.31
C THR A 39 -8.49 0.92 12.85
N ASP A 40 -7.34 1.58 12.71
CA ASP A 40 -7.14 2.91 13.26
C ASP A 40 -7.65 4.02 12.33
N PHE A 41 -8.12 3.66 11.14
CA PHE A 41 -8.52 4.58 10.07
C PHE A 41 -10.04 4.70 10.01
N THR A 42 -10.50 5.87 9.60
CA THR A 42 -11.91 6.15 9.34
C THR A 42 -12.09 6.77 7.96
N SER A 43 -13.34 6.87 7.51
CA SER A 43 -13.71 7.60 6.31
C SER A 43 -14.98 8.43 6.52
N PRO A 44 -15.18 9.50 5.73
CA PRO A 44 -16.45 10.22 5.70
C PRO A 44 -17.64 9.31 5.40
N TYR A 45 -17.43 8.28 4.57
CA TYR A 45 -18.47 7.33 4.19
C TYR A 45 -18.86 6.41 5.36
N GLN A 46 -17.90 5.85 6.11
CA GLN A 46 -18.17 5.07 7.32
C GLN A 46 -18.88 5.89 8.38
N PHE A 47 -18.45 7.14 8.58
CA PHE A 47 -19.04 8.04 9.57
C PHE A 47 -20.53 8.26 9.30
N PHE A 48 -20.89 8.67 8.08
CA PHE A 48 -22.30 8.95 7.75
C PHE A 48 -23.14 7.69 7.65
N CYS A 49 -22.58 6.57 7.17
CA CYS A 49 -23.29 5.30 7.11
C CYS A 49 -23.46 4.64 8.49
N GLY A 50 -22.74 5.10 9.52
CA GLY A 50 -22.77 4.52 10.86
C GLY A 50 -22.16 3.12 10.91
N THR A 51 -21.05 2.90 10.19
CA THR A 51 -20.44 1.58 9.97
C THR A 51 -19.02 1.50 10.54
N ALA A 52 -18.66 2.36 11.50
CA ALA A 52 -17.32 2.40 12.09
C ALA A 52 -17.08 1.22 13.06
N ASP A 53 -18.11 0.84 13.84
CA ASP A 53 -18.06 -0.26 14.80
C ASP A 53 -18.58 -1.57 14.20
N GLU A 54 -18.49 -1.72 12.87
CA GLU A 54 -18.92 -2.93 12.19
C GLU A 54 -17.96 -4.09 12.54
N GLU A 55 -18.52 -5.28 12.76
CA GLU A 55 -17.77 -6.50 13.06
C GLU A 55 -18.07 -7.57 12.01
N GLY A 56 -17.10 -8.44 11.78
CA GLY A 56 -17.22 -9.53 10.81
C GLY A 56 -15.86 -9.89 10.21
N ASP A 57 -15.90 -10.86 9.31
CA ASP A 57 -14.74 -11.32 8.56
C ASP A 57 -14.98 -11.10 7.07
N TYR A 58 -13.90 -11.05 6.30
CA TYR A 58 -13.97 -11.00 4.85
C TYR A 58 -14.84 -12.14 4.29
N LEU A 59 -15.62 -11.82 3.26
CA LEU A 59 -16.39 -12.81 2.54
C LEU A 59 -15.48 -13.57 1.58
N TYR A 60 -15.33 -14.88 1.78
CA TYR A 60 -14.59 -15.72 0.84
C TYR A 60 -15.41 -15.95 -0.44
N PHE A 61 -14.75 -16.11 -1.59
CA PHE A 61 -15.42 -16.07 -2.90
C PHE A 61 -16.63 -17.02 -3.05
N ASN A 62 -16.57 -18.22 -2.44
CA ASN A 62 -17.64 -19.21 -2.52
C ASN A 62 -18.73 -19.05 -1.45
N GLN A 63 -18.60 -18.05 -0.56
CA GLN A 63 -19.60 -17.71 0.45
C GLN A 63 -20.55 -16.62 -0.03
N LEU A 64 -20.30 -16.03 -1.20
CA LEU A 64 -21.18 -15.02 -1.80
C LEU A 64 -22.61 -15.55 -1.93
N PRO A 65 -23.61 -14.86 -1.36
CA PRO A 65 -25.00 -15.23 -1.54
C PRO A 65 -25.41 -15.11 -3.01
N VAL A 66 -25.76 -16.23 -3.62
CA VAL A 66 -26.25 -16.31 -5.01
C VAL A 66 -27.61 -17.03 -5.06
N PRO A 67 -28.42 -16.80 -6.12
CA PRO A 67 -29.64 -17.56 -6.32
C PRO A 67 -29.42 -19.07 -6.26
N LYS A 68 -30.46 -19.80 -5.83
CA LYS A 68 -30.39 -21.25 -5.64
C LYS A 68 -29.93 -21.94 -6.94
N PHE A 69 -29.00 -22.89 -6.78
CA PHE A 69 -28.38 -23.68 -7.86
C PHE A 69 -27.39 -22.95 -8.77
N TRP A 70 -27.14 -21.65 -8.55
CA TRP A 70 -26.04 -20.98 -9.24
C TRP A 70 -24.70 -21.51 -8.71
N GLN A 71 -23.74 -21.62 -9.60
CA GLN A 71 -22.41 -22.13 -9.31
C GLN A 71 -21.40 -20.99 -9.24
N ILE A 72 -20.49 -21.04 -8.27
CA ILE A 72 -19.33 -20.16 -8.21
C ILE A 72 -18.07 -20.98 -8.52
N THR A 73 -17.30 -20.56 -9.50
CA THR A 73 -16.01 -21.17 -9.88
C THR A 73 -14.90 -20.14 -9.78
N GLY A 74 -13.74 -20.49 -9.21
CA GLY A 74 -12.68 -19.53 -8.95
C GLY A 74 -11.28 -20.02 -9.26
N THR A 75 -10.43 -19.09 -9.71
CA THR A 75 -8.97 -19.24 -9.79
C THR A 75 -8.32 -18.56 -8.57
N ASN A 76 -6.98 -18.41 -8.58
CA ASN A 76 -6.27 -17.61 -7.59
C ASN A 76 -6.44 -16.09 -7.78
N THR A 77 -6.91 -15.64 -8.94
CA THR A 77 -6.95 -14.21 -9.30
C THR A 77 -8.38 -13.63 -9.33
N GLN A 78 -9.37 -14.44 -9.69
CA GLN A 78 -10.77 -14.04 -9.77
C GLN A 78 -11.71 -15.25 -9.68
N ALA A 79 -13.00 -15.00 -9.54
CA ALA A 79 -14.04 -16.01 -9.67
C ALA A 79 -15.18 -15.56 -10.59
N GLU A 80 -16.03 -16.51 -10.95
CA GLU A 80 -17.15 -16.35 -11.87
C GLU A 80 -18.39 -16.99 -11.26
N ILE A 81 -19.55 -16.39 -11.55
CA ILE A 81 -20.86 -16.82 -11.10
C ILE A 81 -21.64 -17.29 -12.32
N TRP A 82 -22.14 -18.51 -12.28
CA TRP A 82 -22.77 -19.20 -13.39
C TRP A 82 -24.19 -19.66 -13.05
N ASP A 83 -25.10 -19.43 -13.99
CA ASP A 83 -26.45 -20.00 -14.00
C ASP A 83 -26.52 -20.98 -15.16
N MET A 84 -26.29 -22.27 -14.88
CA MET A 84 -26.07 -23.28 -15.91
C MET A 84 -24.91 -22.87 -16.85
N SER A 85 -25.21 -22.48 -18.09
CA SER A 85 -24.22 -22.01 -19.08
C SER A 85 -24.10 -20.49 -19.16
N ASP A 86 -24.97 -19.74 -18.46
CA ASP A 86 -24.98 -18.29 -18.52
C ASP A 86 -24.03 -17.70 -17.48
N LEU A 87 -23.02 -16.95 -17.92
CA LEU A 87 -22.19 -16.16 -17.02
C LEU A 87 -23.02 -15.00 -16.47
N ARG A 88 -23.20 -14.96 -15.16
CA ARG A 88 -24.03 -13.97 -14.45
C ARG A 88 -23.22 -12.92 -13.70
N GLY A 89 -21.99 -13.24 -13.32
CA GLY A 89 -21.14 -12.30 -12.60
C GLY A 89 -19.67 -12.67 -12.57
N ARG A 90 -18.85 -11.68 -12.25
CA ARG A 90 -17.40 -11.81 -12.02
C ARG A 90 -17.07 -11.29 -10.63
N ILE A 91 -16.27 -12.04 -9.89
CA ILE A 91 -15.82 -11.74 -8.54
C ILE A 91 -14.34 -11.36 -8.61
N PHE A 92 -13.99 -10.19 -8.09
CA PHE A 92 -12.62 -9.72 -8.01
C PHE A 92 -12.16 -9.74 -6.55
N TYR A 93 -10.94 -10.26 -6.32
CA TYR A 93 -10.41 -10.44 -4.98
C TYR A 93 -9.62 -9.22 -4.47
N HIS A 94 -9.38 -9.18 -3.16
CA HIS A 94 -8.34 -8.34 -2.56
C HIS A 94 -6.96 -8.88 -2.92
N THR A 95 -6.38 -8.38 -4.02
CA THR A 95 -5.09 -8.83 -4.54
C THR A 95 -3.94 -8.65 -3.55
N GLU A 96 -4.02 -7.61 -2.71
CA GLU A 96 -3.00 -7.24 -1.72
C GLU A 96 -2.92 -8.24 -0.57
N MET A 97 -3.98 -9.01 -0.34
CA MET A 97 -4.03 -10.00 0.74
C MET A 97 -3.54 -11.38 0.29
N HIS A 98 -3.35 -11.59 -1.01
CA HIS A 98 -3.03 -12.90 -1.59
C HIS A 98 -4.04 -14.00 -1.20
N ASN A 99 -5.28 -13.58 -0.91
CA ASN A 99 -6.38 -14.41 -0.45
C ASN A 99 -7.56 -14.26 -1.43
N ARG A 100 -8.46 -15.25 -1.49
CA ARG A 100 -9.67 -15.20 -2.35
C ARG A 100 -10.86 -14.51 -1.66
N TYR A 101 -10.58 -13.45 -0.92
CA TYR A 101 -11.59 -12.61 -0.29
C TYR A 101 -12.15 -11.62 -1.30
N ILE A 102 -13.47 -11.45 -1.32
CA ILE A 102 -14.18 -10.61 -2.29
C ILE A 102 -13.92 -9.14 -2.01
N LYS A 103 -13.45 -8.41 -3.03
CA LYS A 103 -13.38 -6.94 -3.06
C LYS A 103 -14.61 -6.37 -3.78
N THR A 104 -14.87 -6.85 -4.99
CA THR A 104 -16.04 -6.45 -5.79
C THR A 104 -16.67 -7.62 -6.53
N VAL A 105 -17.95 -7.46 -6.88
CA VAL A 105 -18.71 -8.38 -7.73
C VAL A 105 -19.40 -7.60 -8.83
N ASP A 106 -19.01 -7.85 -10.08
CA ASP A 106 -19.70 -7.32 -11.25
C ASP A 106 -20.84 -8.26 -11.65
N TRP A 107 -22.06 -7.72 -11.73
CA TRP A 107 -23.24 -8.42 -12.22
C TRP A 107 -23.48 -8.08 -13.69
N LEU A 108 -23.61 -9.12 -14.51
CA LEU A 108 -23.65 -9.03 -15.96
C LEU A 108 -25.08 -9.08 -16.51
N ASP A 109 -25.31 -8.33 -17.59
CA ASP A 109 -26.50 -8.48 -18.41
C ASP A 109 -26.40 -9.71 -19.35
N LYS A 110 -27.47 -9.97 -20.12
CA LYS A 110 -27.52 -11.08 -21.09
C LYS A 110 -26.50 -10.98 -22.22
N LYS A 111 -25.87 -9.82 -22.42
CA LYS A 111 -24.80 -9.60 -23.41
C LYS A 111 -23.41 -9.76 -22.79
N GLY A 112 -23.31 -10.12 -21.50
CA GLY A 112 -22.05 -10.28 -20.78
C GLY A 112 -21.39 -8.98 -20.35
N LYS A 113 -22.12 -7.85 -20.39
CA LYS A 113 -21.64 -6.54 -19.94
C LYS A 113 -22.01 -6.28 -18.48
N ALA A 114 -21.09 -5.76 -17.70
CA ALA A 114 -21.32 -5.38 -16.31
C ALA A 114 -22.29 -4.19 -16.23
N ARG A 115 -23.29 -4.31 -15.34
CA ARG A 115 -24.32 -3.28 -15.10
C ARG A 115 -24.34 -2.79 -13.67
N LEU A 116 -24.00 -3.67 -12.73
CA LEU A 116 -23.87 -3.35 -11.33
C LEU A 116 -22.53 -3.89 -10.84
N CYS A 117 -21.87 -3.14 -9.99
CA CYS A 117 -20.66 -3.55 -9.28
C CYS A 117 -20.92 -3.40 -7.79
N ASP A 118 -21.04 -4.53 -7.08
CA ASP A 118 -21.18 -4.58 -5.62
C ASP A 118 -19.79 -4.48 -4.98
N HIS A 119 -19.65 -3.65 -3.95
CA HIS A 119 -18.39 -3.44 -3.21
C HIS A 119 -18.52 -4.04 -1.82
N TYR A 120 -17.56 -4.89 -1.44
CA TYR A 120 -17.53 -5.59 -0.17
C TYR A 120 -16.45 -5.02 0.74
N ASN A 121 -16.75 -4.95 2.04
CA ASN A 121 -15.81 -4.47 3.05
C ASN A 121 -15.11 -5.65 3.75
N ARG A 122 -14.14 -5.33 4.61
CA ARG A 122 -13.42 -6.28 5.47
C ARG A 122 -14.27 -7.10 6.45
N PHE A 123 -15.55 -6.74 6.59
CA PHE A 123 -16.52 -7.41 7.44
C PHE A 123 -17.48 -8.31 6.63
N GLY A 124 -17.21 -8.47 5.33
CA GLY A 124 -17.97 -9.36 4.45
C GLY A 124 -19.31 -8.79 4.00
N ARG A 125 -19.60 -7.52 4.29
CA ARG A 125 -20.85 -6.85 3.90
C ARG A 125 -20.66 -6.08 2.61
N ARG A 126 -21.71 -6.12 1.76
CA ARG A 126 -21.84 -5.18 0.64
C ARG A 126 -22.14 -3.77 1.15
N PHE A 127 -21.12 -2.93 1.27
CA PHE A 127 -21.23 -1.57 1.81
C PHE A 127 -21.60 -0.53 0.74
N ALA A 128 -21.31 -0.80 -0.54
CA ALA A 128 -21.66 0.08 -1.64
C ALA A 128 -22.03 -0.69 -2.92
N GLN A 129 -22.71 -0.02 -3.85
CA GLN A 129 -23.02 -0.54 -5.17
C GLN A 129 -22.88 0.57 -6.22
N THR A 130 -22.19 0.28 -7.32
CA THR A 130 -22.05 1.18 -8.46
C THR A 130 -22.91 0.70 -9.63
N THR A 131 -23.67 1.62 -10.23
CA THR A 131 -24.35 1.41 -11.51
C THR A 131 -23.44 1.80 -12.66
N LEU A 132 -23.35 0.94 -13.68
CA LEU A 132 -22.48 1.08 -14.85
C LEU A 132 -23.31 1.39 -16.12
N ASP A 133 -22.76 2.18 -17.05
CA ASP A 133 -23.38 2.45 -18.35
C ASP A 133 -23.14 1.34 -19.39
N GLU A 134 -23.49 1.59 -20.66
CA GLU A 134 -23.29 0.63 -21.76
C GLU A 134 -21.82 0.36 -22.11
N ASP A 135 -20.91 1.23 -21.69
CA ASP A 135 -19.47 1.08 -21.88
C ASP A 135 -18.78 0.60 -20.60
N GLU A 136 -19.55 0.06 -19.64
CA GLU A 136 -19.08 -0.41 -18.34
C GLU A 136 -18.42 0.69 -17.49
N LYS A 137 -18.76 1.97 -17.75
CA LYS A 137 -18.26 3.10 -16.96
C LYS A 137 -19.19 3.43 -15.78
N PRO A 138 -18.63 3.80 -14.62
CA PRO A 138 -19.42 4.13 -13.44
C PRO A 138 -20.26 5.39 -13.65
N ILE A 139 -21.53 5.34 -13.25
CA ILE A 139 -22.48 6.48 -13.31
C ILE A 139 -22.84 6.95 -11.91
N ILE A 140 -23.34 6.04 -11.07
CA ILE A 140 -23.86 6.34 -9.74
C ILE A 140 -23.29 5.32 -8.77
N LYS A 141 -22.75 5.77 -7.64
CA LYS A 141 -22.34 4.91 -6.53
C LYS A 141 -23.24 5.20 -5.32
N ARG A 142 -23.79 4.13 -4.74
CA ARG A 142 -24.67 4.16 -3.56
C ARG A 142 -23.94 3.53 -2.38
N TYR A 143 -24.08 4.11 -1.20
CA TYR A 143 -23.51 3.59 0.04
C TYR A 143 -24.63 3.28 1.03
N PHE A 144 -24.47 2.18 1.76
CA PHE A 144 -25.51 1.62 2.63
C PHE A 144 -25.07 1.55 4.08
N ASN A 145 -25.99 1.85 5.00
CA ASN A 145 -25.81 1.58 6.43
C ASN A 145 -25.92 0.08 6.76
N ASN A 146 -25.76 -0.26 8.04
CA ASN A 146 -25.85 -1.64 8.54
C ASN A 146 -27.24 -2.30 8.32
N ASN A 147 -28.29 -1.50 8.15
CA ASN A 147 -29.64 -2.00 7.85
C ASN A 147 -29.91 -2.16 6.34
N GLY A 148 -28.91 -1.90 5.48
CA GLY A 148 -29.05 -1.95 4.02
C GLY A 148 -29.80 -0.75 3.43
N GLN A 149 -30.02 0.31 4.20
CA GLN A 149 -30.65 1.54 3.71
C GLN A 149 -29.62 2.42 3.01
N GLU A 150 -30.00 3.02 1.89
CA GLU A 150 -29.15 3.98 1.16
C GLU A 150 -28.97 5.25 2.00
N VAL A 151 -27.72 5.70 2.14
CA VAL A 151 -27.35 6.89 2.93
C VAL A 151 -26.67 7.94 2.05
N ILE A 152 -25.80 7.51 1.14
CA ILE A 152 -25.05 8.40 0.24
C ILE A 152 -25.28 7.94 -1.19
N LEU A 153 -25.58 8.89 -2.08
CA LEU A 153 -25.61 8.69 -3.52
C LEU A 153 -24.64 9.68 -4.17
N GLU A 154 -23.64 9.15 -4.86
CA GLU A 154 -22.62 9.91 -5.58
C GLU A 154 -22.84 9.73 -7.08
N ASN A 155 -23.05 10.83 -7.81
CA ASN A 155 -22.95 10.83 -9.26
C ASN A 155 -21.48 10.91 -9.64
N VAL A 156 -20.92 9.78 -10.08
CA VAL A 156 -19.48 9.64 -10.38
C VAL A 156 -19.07 10.51 -11.57
N LYS A 157 -20.00 10.81 -12.50
CA LYS A 157 -19.73 11.64 -13.68
C LYS A 157 -19.66 13.13 -13.35
N THR A 158 -20.55 13.62 -12.47
CA THR A 158 -20.61 15.04 -12.12
C THR A 158 -19.88 15.39 -10.83
N GLY A 159 -19.59 14.41 -9.98
CA GLY A 159 -19.03 14.60 -8.64
C GLY A 159 -20.03 15.16 -7.62
N THR A 160 -21.33 15.19 -7.96
CA THR A 160 -22.42 15.64 -7.09
C THR A 160 -22.79 14.54 -6.10
N LEU A 161 -23.05 14.90 -4.84
CA LEU A 161 -23.44 13.94 -3.79
C LEU A 161 -24.76 14.32 -3.15
N LEU A 162 -25.58 13.31 -2.87
CA LEU A 162 -26.75 13.38 -2.02
C LEU A 162 -26.47 12.60 -0.74
N LEU A 163 -26.67 13.22 0.42
CA LEU A 163 -26.52 12.61 1.74
C LEU A 163 -27.85 12.68 2.49
N MET A 164 -28.35 11.52 2.92
CA MET A 164 -29.50 11.40 3.81
C MET A 164 -29.01 11.16 5.23
N TRP A 165 -29.00 12.20 6.06
CA TRP A 165 -28.42 12.14 7.41
C TRP A 165 -29.23 12.99 8.39
N GLN A 166 -29.46 12.45 9.59
CA GLN A 166 -30.27 13.10 10.64
C GLN A 166 -31.63 13.61 10.14
N GLU A 167 -32.37 12.76 9.41
CA GLU A 167 -33.69 13.08 8.83
C GLU A 167 -33.69 14.25 7.83
N LYS A 168 -32.50 14.69 7.38
CA LYS A 168 -32.33 15.75 6.38
C LYS A 168 -31.63 15.21 5.14
N THR A 169 -31.96 15.84 4.02
CA THR A 169 -31.29 15.59 2.74
C THR A 169 -30.35 16.75 2.44
N HIS A 170 -29.08 16.45 2.23
CA HIS A 170 -28.03 17.40 1.89
C HIS A 170 -27.55 17.13 0.47
N LEU A 171 -27.56 18.17 -0.37
CA LEU A 171 -27.03 18.11 -1.73
C LEU A 171 -25.70 18.87 -1.78
N PHE A 172 -24.69 18.25 -2.37
CA PHE A 172 -23.37 18.82 -2.57
C PHE A 172 -23.03 18.83 -4.05
N ASP A 173 -22.82 20.01 -4.63
CA ASP A 173 -22.44 20.14 -6.04
C ASP A 173 -21.02 19.63 -6.30
N ARG A 174 -20.16 19.65 -5.29
CA ARG A 174 -18.77 19.20 -5.36
C ARG A 174 -18.41 18.30 -4.18
N LYS A 175 -17.58 17.30 -4.44
CA LYS A 175 -17.06 16.36 -3.43
C LYS A 175 -16.32 17.04 -2.27
N ILE A 176 -15.66 18.17 -2.53
CA ILE A 176 -14.98 18.97 -1.49
C ILE A 176 -15.98 19.53 -0.48
N ASP A 177 -17.17 19.95 -0.92
CA ASP A 177 -18.20 20.51 -0.03
C ASP A 177 -18.76 19.43 0.91
N PHE A 178 -18.89 18.20 0.41
CA PHE A 178 -19.22 17.02 1.23
C PHE A 178 -18.15 16.75 2.29
N PHE A 179 -16.86 16.81 1.93
CA PHE A 179 -15.78 16.60 2.89
C PHE A 179 -15.69 17.72 3.94
N TYR A 180 -16.00 18.97 3.58
CA TYR A 180 -16.12 20.04 4.57
C TYR A 180 -17.27 19.82 5.55
N PHE A 181 -18.42 19.40 5.03
CA PHE A 181 -19.55 19.05 5.87
C PHE A 181 -19.19 17.93 6.85
N TYR A 182 -18.48 16.90 6.39
CA TYR A 182 -17.92 15.86 7.25
C TYR A 182 -17.01 16.40 8.35
N LEU A 183 -16.01 17.23 8.02
CA LEU A 183 -15.09 17.78 9.03
C LEU A 183 -15.83 18.57 10.13
N VAL A 184 -16.91 19.26 9.77
CA VAL A 184 -17.77 19.96 10.75
C VAL A 184 -18.59 18.95 11.57
N ALA A 185 -19.28 18.02 10.91
CA ALA A 185 -20.15 17.04 11.54
C ALA A 185 -19.40 16.10 12.50
N ALA A 186 -18.17 15.74 12.18
CA ALA A 186 -17.30 14.89 12.99
C ALA A 186 -16.57 15.66 14.12
N GLY A 187 -16.82 16.96 14.29
CA GLY A 187 -16.15 17.78 15.31
C GLY A 187 -14.68 18.06 15.04
N LEU A 188 -14.22 17.87 13.80
CA LEU A 188 -12.84 18.06 13.35
C LEU A 188 -12.59 19.47 12.79
N SER A 189 -13.50 20.39 13.08
CA SER A 189 -13.46 21.70 12.49
C SER A 189 -12.33 22.55 13.07
N GLY A 190 -11.47 23.09 12.20
CA GLY A 190 -10.34 23.92 12.62
C GLY A 190 -9.09 23.14 13.07
N THR A 191 -9.08 21.81 12.99
CA THR A 191 -7.85 21.03 13.23
C THR A 191 -6.81 21.28 12.13
N SER A 192 -5.53 21.17 12.46
CA SER A 192 -4.47 21.05 11.44
C SER A 192 -4.69 19.82 10.57
N ILE A 193 -4.54 20.01 9.26
CA ILE A 193 -4.69 18.97 8.24
C ILE A 193 -3.30 18.64 7.72
N TRP A 194 -2.87 17.41 7.98
CA TRP A 194 -1.68 16.82 7.37
C TRP A 194 -2.14 15.91 6.25
N PHE A 195 -1.50 15.94 5.09
CA PHE A 195 -1.95 15.17 3.93
C PHE A 195 -0.80 14.84 2.99
N ASN A 196 -0.97 13.85 2.12
CA ASN A 196 0.13 13.30 1.31
C ASN A 196 -0.04 13.40 -0.21
N SER A 197 -1.05 14.13 -0.70
CA SER A 197 -1.30 14.27 -2.15
C SER A 197 -1.67 15.69 -2.57
N LEU A 198 -1.29 16.04 -3.80
CA LEU A 198 -1.63 17.30 -4.48
C LEU A 198 -3.05 17.33 -5.08
N SER A 199 -3.85 16.28 -4.86
CA SER A 199 -5.21 16.11 -5.36
C SER A 199 -6.26 16.70 -4.39
N ILE A 200 -7.35 15.97 -4.12
CA ILE A 200 -8.45 16.39 -3.25
C ILE A 200 -7.96 16.84 -1.84
N PRO A 201 -7.01 16.16 -1.16
CA PRO A 201 -6.53 16.63 0.14
C PRO A 201 -5.95 18.05 0.11
N LEU A 202 -5.18 18.38 -0.94
CA LEU A 202 -4.68 19.74 -1.14
C LEU A 202 -5.82 20.73 -1.37
N LEU A 203 -6.82 20.38 -2.18
CA LEU A 203 -7.96 21.26 -2.44
C LEU A 203 -8.79 21.51 -1.17
N ILE A 204 -8.95 20.49 -0.32
CA ILE A 204 -9.57 20.62 1.00
C ILE A 204 -8.76 21.62 1.84
N SER A 205 -7.44 21.49 1.95
CA SER A 205 -6.64 22.47 2.70
C SER A 205 -6.71 23.88 2.08
N TYR A 206 -6.68 23.98 0.75
CA TYR A 206 -6.63 25.24 0.02
C TYR A 206 -7.91 26.07 0.13
N TYR A 207 -9.08 25.44 0.00
CA TYR A 207 -10.37 26.11 0.08
C TYR A 207 -10.94 26.16 1.51
N TYR A 208 -10.28 25.58 2.52
CA TYR A 208 -10.79 25.62 3.89
C TYR A 208 -10.69 27.02 4.48
N GLU A 209 -11.83 27.60 4.83
CA GLU A 209 -11.91 29.00 5.25
C GLU A 209 -11.37 29.26 6.65
N LYS A 210 -11.37 28.24 7.53
CA LYS A 210 -10.89 28.40 8.90
C LYS A 210 -9.37 28.58 8.92
N ALA A 211 -8.87 29.38 9.86
CA ALA A 211 -7.44 29.51 10.10
C ALA A 211 -6.83 28.18 10.59
N GLY A 212 -5.57 27.93 10.23
CA GLY A 212 -4.81 26.79 10.71
C GLY A 212 -3.52 26.58 9.94
N THR A 213 -2.72 25.64 10.45
CA THR A 213 -1.38 25.32 9.98
C THR A 213 -1.37 23.89 9.46
N ASP A 214 -1.30 23.76 8.14
CA ASP A 214 -1.37 22.47 7.43
C ASP A 214 0.02 22.11 6.86
N VAL A 215 0.26 20.80 6.72
CA VAL A 215 1.53 20.24 6.24
C VAL A 215 1.27 19.25 5.12
N LEU A 216 1.96 19.43 3.99
CA LEU A 216 1.97 18.46 2.88
C LEU A 216 3.17 17.52 3.05
N PHE A 217 2.91 16.23 3.10
CA PHE A 217 3.91 15.16 2.99
C PHE A 217 3.99 14.71 1.52
N TYR A 218 4.89 15.31 0.74
CA TYR A 218 5.01 15.03 -0.68
C TYR A 218 5.64 13.65 -0.94
N GLN A 219 4.85 12.77 -1.56
CA GLN A 219 5.17 11.36 -1.83
C GLN A 219 5.10 10.96 -3.32
N GLU A 220 4.65 11.89 -4.17
CA GLU A 220 4.43 11.66 -5.60
C GLU A 220 5.75 11.76 -6.39
N GLU A 221 5.82 11.05 -7.52
CA GLU A 221 6.98 11.15 -8.41
C GLU A 221 7.06 12.52 -9.07
N MET A 222 8.27 13.03 -9.25
CA MET A 222 8.50 14.31 -9.92
C MET A 222 9.17 14.08 -11.28
N GLY A 223 8.51 14.60 -12.33
CA GLY A 223 9.02 14.61 -13.70
C GLY A 223 10.18 15.59 -13.88
N ALA A 224 10.32 16.18 -15.08
CA ALA A 224 11.36 17.17 -15.38
C ALA A 224 11.25 18.41 -14.47
N ASP A 225 10.03 18.90 -14.33
CA ASP A 225 9.68 20.15 -13.67
C ASP A 225 8.85 19.94 -12.39
N ILE A 226 8.80 20.98 -11.56
CA ILE A 226 7.96 21.02 -10.36
C ILE A 226 6.48 21.12 -10.76
N PRO A 227 5.60 20.20 -10.29
CA PRO A 227 4.17 20.28 -10.53
C PRO A 227 3.58 21.63 -10.12
N GLY A 228 2.65 22.19 -10.92
CA GLY A 228 2.08 23.52 -10.66
C GLY A 228 1.42 23.67 -9.29
N ASN A 229 0.68 22.64 -8.84
CA ASN A 229 0.07 22.60 -7.52
C ASN A 229 1.11 22.58 -6.38
N LEU A 230 2.22 21.87 -6.57
CA LEU A 230 3.32 21.85 -5.60
C LEU A 230 4.02 23.22 -5.55
N ARG A 231 4.31 23.81 -6.72
CA ARG A 231 4.90 25.16 -6.82
C ARG A 231 4.04 26.20 -6.09
N LEU A 232 2.71 26.16 -6.28
CA LEU A 232 1.77 27.04 -5.60
C LEU A 232 1.92 26.99 -4.07
N VAL A 233 2.05 25.77 -3.52
CA VAL A 233 2.22 25.56 -2.07
C VAL A 233 3.59 26.03 -1.59
N LEU A 234 4.65 25.72 -2.33
CA LEU A 234 6.02 26.08 -1.99
C LEU A 234 6.24 27.60 -2.01
N GLU A 235 5.63 28.30 -2.97
CA GLU A 235 5.68 29.76 -3.07
C GLU A 235 4.76 30.46 -2.04
N GLY A 236 4.11 29.71 -1.15
CA GLY A 236 3.29 30.27 -0.07
C GLY A 236 2.00 30.93 -0.53
N ARG A 237 1.51 30.61 -1.73
CA ARG A 237 0.24 31.13 -2.25
C ARG A 237 -1.00 30.47 -1.62
N GLY A 238 -0.80 29.44 -0.78
CA GLY A 238 -1.86 28.79 0.01
C GLY A 238 -2.07 29.45 1.38
N LYS A 239 -3.33 29.50 1.85
CA LYS A 239 -3.66 30.13 3.15
C LYS A 239 -3.17 29.31 4.34
N ARG A 240 -3.41 27.99 4.32
CA ARG A 240 -3.16 27.09 5.46
C ARG A 240 -1.87 26.29 5.37
N VAL A 241 -1.50 25.82 4.17
CA VAL A 241 -0.28 25.01 4.00
C VAL A 241 0.96 25.87 4.24
N LYS A 242 1.63 25.62 5.36
CA LYS A 242 2.83 26.37 5.75
C LYS A 242 4.10 25.66 5.36
N HIS A 243 4.05 24.34 5.22
CA HIS A 243 5.24 23.53 5.04
C HIS A 243 5.04 22.34 4.12
N VAL A 244 6.12 21.97 3.42
CA VAL A 244 6.19 20.77 2.58
C VAL A 244 7.32 19.87 3.09
N VAL A 245 6.95 18.67 3.53
CA VAL A 245 7.85 17.61 3.93
C VAL A 245 7.98 16.64 2.76
N VAL A 246 9.19 16.43 2.25
CA VAL A 246 9.45 15.52 1.14
C VAL A 246 10.02 14.22 1.70
N GLN A 247 9.41 13.08 1.32
CA GLN A 247 9.75 11.78 1.90
C GLN A 247 10.65 10.90 1.02
N ASP A 248 11.08 11.43 -0.12
CA ASP A 248 12.12 10.83 -0.94
C ASP A 248 13.33 11.77 -1.05
N LYS A 249 14.53 11.27 -0.73
CA LYS A 249 15.73 12.10 -0.64
C LYS A 249 16.16 12.65 -1.99
N ARG A 250 16.02 11.86 -3.06
CA ARG A 250 16.37 12.27 -4.43
C ARG A 250 15.47 13.41 -4.88
N THR A 251 14.18 13.27 -4.63
CA THR A 251 13.16 14.29 -4.90
C THR A 251 13.40 15.56 -4.11
N TYR A 252 13.74 15.45 -2.81
CA TYR A 252 14.08 16.60 -1.97
C TYR A 252 15.28 17.38 -2.53
N ASN A 253 16.40 16.69 -2.82
CA ASN A 253 17.60 17.34 -3.36
C ASN A 253 17.28 18.05 -4.69
N ARG A 254 16.52 17.39 -5.57
CA ARG A 254 16.11 17.97 -6.85
C ARG A 254 15.19 19.18 -6.69
N LEU A 255 14.31 19.19 -5.70
CA LEU A 255 13.50 20.37 -5.38
C LEU A 255 14.38 21.53 -4.92
N CYS A 256 15.39 21.28 -4.08
CA CYS A 256 16.35 22.30 -3.67
C CYS A 256 17.15 22.89 -4.86
N GLU A 257 17.47 22.09 -5.87
CA GLU A 257 18.15 22.57 -7.09
C GLU A 257 17.24 23.43 -7.98
N LEU A 258 15.95 23.09 -8.08
CA LEU A 258 15.00 23.76 -8.97
C LEU A 258 14.30 24.97 -8.33
N LEU A 259 14.22 25.04 -7.00
CA LEU A 259 13.55 26.14 -6.29
C LEU A 259 14.52 27.25 -5.93
N PRO A 260 14.11 28.53 -6.06
CA PRO A 260 14.82 29.65 -5.45
C PRO A 260 15.04 29.45 -3.95
N GLU A 261 16.21 29.87 -3.45
CA GLU A 261 16.62 29.69 -2.03
C GLU A 261 15.62 30.27 -1.03
N GLU A 262 14.90 31.35 -1.39
CA GLU A 262 13.88 31.97 -0.54
C GLU A 262 12.72 31.02 -0.15
N TYR A 263 12.48 29.97 -0.94
CA TYR A 263 11.44 28.98 -0.65
C TYR A 263 11.97 27.73 0.08
N HIS A 264 13.29 27.61 0.28
CA HIS A 264 13.88 26.42 0.91
C HIS A 264 13.49 26.29 2.38
N GLU A 265 13.18 27.39 3.08
CA GLU A 265 12.71 27.35 4.47
C GLU A 265 11.39 26.58 4.65
N ARG A 266 10.57 26.54 3.59
CA ARG A 266 9.29 25.80 3.52
C ARG A 266 9.45 24.34 3.12
N LEU A 267 10.68 23.88 2.93
CA LEU A 267 11.00 22.50 2.61
C LEU A 267 11.68 21.82 3.79
N SER A 268 11.37 20.54 3.98
CA SER A 268 12.16 19.65 4.82
C SER A 268 12.16 18.26 4.23
N TYR A 269 13.26 17.55 4.45
CA TYR A 269 13.32 16.11 4.20
C TYR A 269 12.91 15.36 5.46
N LEU A 270 12.14 14.29 5.30
CA LEU A 270 11.79 13.36 6.37
C LEU A 270 11.67 11.96 5.79
N GLY A 271 12.51 11.02 6.20
CA GLY A 271 12.31 9.63 5.80
C GLY A 271 11.14 8.97 6.54
N TYR A 272 11.11 7.64 6.52
CA TYR A 272 10.11 6.83 7.20
C TYR A 272 10.72 6.12 8.41
N LEU A 273 9.85 5.66 9.31
CA LEU A 273 10.16 4.55 10.19
C LEU A 273 9.51 3.31 9.63
N TYR A 274 10.19 2.19 9.78
CA TYR A 274 9.68 0.88 9.41
C TYR A 274 9.63 0.00 10.67
N PRO A 275 8.64 -0.90 10.78
CA PRO A 275 8.60 -1.82 11.91
C PRO A 275 9.77 -2.80 11.84
N VAL A 276 10.35 -3.09 13.01
CA VAL A 276 11.36 -4.13 13.20
C VAL A 276 10.71 -5.24 14.02
N ARG A 277 10.35 -6.33 13.37
CA ARG A 277 9.60 -7.44 13.98
C ARG A 277 10.48 -8.34 14.84
N ARG A 278 11.76 -8.45 14.49
CA ARG A 278 12.77 -9.22 15.23
C ARG A 278 14.18 -8.73 14.95
N GLN A 279 15.13 -9.23 15.74
CA GLN A 279 16.55 -9.07 15.46
C GLN A 279 17.03 -10.20 14.54
N ASN A 280 18.04 -9.89 13.73
CA ASN A 280 18.74 -10.88 12.92
C ASN A 280 19.60 -11.76 13.84
N GLN A 281 19.59 -13.08 13.64
CA GLN A 281 20.34 -14.03 14.47
C GLN A 281 21.58 -14.58 13.77
N ASN A 282 21.93 -13.99 12.62
CA ASN A 282 23.08 -14.36 11.80
C ASN A 282 23.07 -15.84 11.33
N ARG A 283 21.88 -16.43 11.18
CA ARG A 283 21.69 -17.79 10.67
C ARG A 283 22.02 -17.84 9.18
N LYS A 284 22.68 -18.91 8.75
CA LYS A 284 23.01 -19.15 7.33
C LYS A 284 21.81 -19.75 6.58
N GLU A 285 20.65 -19.12 6.75
CA GLU A 285 19.36 -19.54 6.21
C GLU A 285 18.85 -18.45 5.27
N ALA A 286 18.75 -18.76 3.97
CA ALA A 286 18.36 -17.83 2.92
C ALA A 286 16.96 -18.13 2.39
N LEU A 287 16.14 -17.10 2.25
CA LEU A 287 14.81 -17.18 1.64
C LEU A 287 14.82 -16.59 0.22
N ILE A 288 14.23 -17.33 -0.72
CA ILE A 288 13.89 -16.86 -2.06
C ILE A 288 12.42 -17.16 -2.28
N LEU A 289 11.63 -16.14 -2.63
CA LEU A 289 10.24 -16.31 -3.05
C LEU A 289 10.11 -15.97 -4.53
N THR A 290 9.47 -16.86 -5.29
CA THR A 290 9.37 -16.73 -6.74
C THR A 290 7.99 -17.12 -7.28
N ASN A 291 7.59 -16.53 -8.40
CA ASN A 291 6.47 -17.00 -9.24
C ASN A 291 6.95 -17.60 -10.58
N SER A 292 8.27 -17.73 -10.76
CA SER A 292 8.93 -18.19 -11.97
C SER A 292 10.07 -19.19 -11.65
N ASP A 293 10.48 -20.00 -12.62
CA ASP A 293 11.70 -20.82 -12.53
C ASP A 293 12.96 -20.08 -13.03
N GLN A 294 12.81 -18.79 -13.34
CA GLN A 294 13.88 -17.87 -13.65
C GLN A 294 14.34 -17.17 -12.37
N ILE A 295 15.29 -17.81 -11.69
CA ILE A 295 15.97 -17.28 -10.50
C ILE A 295 17.42 -16.98 -10.89
N GLU A 296 17.82 -15.71 -10.80
CA GLU A 296 19.13 -15.22 -11.24
C GLU A 296 20.27 -15.84 -10.43
N ALA A 297 21.32 -16.27 -11.13
CA ALA A 297 22.54 -16.88 -10.56
C ALA A 297 22.34 -18.04 -9.53
N LEU A 298 21.16 -18.67 -9.46
CA LEU A 298 20.85 -19.65 -8.41
C LEU A 298 21.82 -20.84 -8.38
N GLU A 299 22.13 -21.42 -9.54
CA GLU A 299 23.04 -22.56 -9.65
C GLU A 299 24.44 -22.24 -9.13
N LEU A 300 24.95 -21.05 -9.46
CA LEU A 300 26.23 -20.54 -8.99
C LEU A 300 26.24 -20.47 -7.47
N LEU A 301 25.22 -19.83 -6.88
CA LEU A 301 25.14 -19.61 -5.44
C LEU A 301 24.99 -20.92 -4.66
N VAL A 302 24.02 -21.78 -5.03
CA VAL A 302 23.76 -23.06 -4.36
C VAL A 302 24.99 -23.96 -4.39
N THR A 303 25.69 -24.04 -5.52
CA THR A 303 26.88 -24.90 -5.68
C THR A 303 28.07 -24.41 -4.86
N ASN A 304 28.20 -23.10 -4.68
CA ASN A 304 29.40 -22.48 -4.10
C ASN A 304 29.22 -22.03 -2.65
N LEU A 305 28.03 -22.16 -2.07
CA LEU A 305 27.70 -21.78 -0.68
C LEU A 305 27.07 -22.98 0.07
N PRO A 306 27.80 -24.10 0.26
CA PRO A 306 27.27 -25.28 0.94
C PRO A 306 26.89 -25.02 2.41
N GLU A 307 27.43 -23.97 3.02
CA GLU A 307 27.15 -23.53 4.39
C GLU A 307 25.85 -22.72 4.53
N ILE A 308 25.31 -22.21 3.42
CA ILE A 308 24.03 -21.50 3.39
C ILE A 308 22.96 -22.47 2.91
N HIS A 309 21.90 -22.61 3.71
CA HIS A 309 20.73 -23.38 3.34
C HIS A 309 19.70 -22.47 2.66
N PHE A 310 19.24 -22.88 1.47
CA PHE A 310 18.36 -22.10 0.61
C PHE A 310 16.92 -22.63 0.68
N HIS A 311 16.03 -21.84 1.25
CA HIS A 311 14.59 -22.05 1.23
C HIS A 311 13.97 -21.34 0.03
N ILE A 312 13.47 -22.11 -0.95
CA ILE A 312 12.90 -21.57 -2.19
C ILE A 312 11.41 -21.86 -2.20
N GLY A 313 10.58 -20.83 -2.07
CA GLY A 313 9.12 -20.93 -2.08
C GLY A 313 8.50 -20.40 -3.36
N ALA A 314 7.48 -21.11 -3.87
CA ALA A 314 6.70 -20.67 -5.01
C ALA A 314 5.19 -20.79 -4.74
N LEU A 315 4.40 -19.79 -5.17
CA LEU A 315 2.92 -19.82 -5.05
C LEU A 315 2.27 -20.84 -5.99
N THR A 316 3.04 -21.37 -6.94
CA THR A 316 2.61 -22.32 -7.98
C THR A 316 3.37 -23.63 -7.83
N THR A 317 3.01 -24.62 -8.66
CA THR A 317 3.84 -25.80 -8.89
C THR A 317 5.18 -25.38 -9.49
N MET A 318 6.25 -26.10 -9.13
CA MET A 318 7.59 -25.85 -9.64
C MET A 318 7.86 -26.62 -10.93
N SER A 319 8.68 -26.04 -11.81
CA SER A 319 9.15 -26.72 -13.02
C SER A 319 10.23 -27.75 -12.71
N SER A 320 10.50 -28.64 -13.67
CA SER A 320 11.58 -29.63 -13.55
C SER A 320 12.96 -29.01 -13.29
N LYS A 321 13.18 -27.78 -13.78
CA LYS A 321 14.41 -27.01 -13.56
C LYS A 321 14.62 -26.69 -12.08
N LEU A 322 13.59 -26.20 -11.39
CA LEU A 322 13.68 -25.92 -9.95
C LEU A 322 13.71 -27.21 -9.13
N THR A 323 12.89 -28.21 -9.46
CA THR A 323 12.87 -29.47 -8.70
C THR A 323 14.20 -30.23 -8.78
N ALA A 324 15.03 -30.00 -9.79
CA ALA A 324 16.36 -30.60 -9.88
C ALA A 324 17.28 -30.21 -8.70
N PHE A 325 17.05 -29.05 -8.08
CA PHE A 325 17.81 -28.59 -6.92
C PHE A 325 17.47 -29.34 -5.62
N GLU A 326 16.43 -30.18 -5.59
CA GLU A 326 16.13 -31.06 -4.46
C GLU A 326 17.26 -32.08 -4.20
N ALA A 327 18.11 -32.35 -5.20
CA ALA A 327 19.30 -33.18 -5.05
C ALA A 327 20.41 -32.50 -4.22
N SER A 328 20.39 -31.18 -4.07
CA SER A 328 21.37 -30.42 -3.29
C SER A 328 21.00 -30.44 -1.80
N SER A 329 21.91 -30.87 -0.93
CA SER A 329 21.64 -31.01 0.52
C SER A 329 21.37 -29.69 1.23
N ASN A 330 21.78 -28.56 0.65
CA ASN A 330 21.61 -27.21 1.16
C ASN A 330 20.40 -26.48 0.53
N VAL A 331 19.42 -27.22 -0.01
CA VAL A 331 18.20 -26.63 -0.62
C VAL A 331 16.94 -27.27 -0.03
N SER A 332 15.91 -26.46 0.19
CA SER A 332 14.55 -26.91 0.48
C SER A 332 13.56 -26.18 -0.41
N LEU A 333 12.74 -26.95 -1.11
CA LEU A 333 11.76 -26.43 -2.07
C LEU A 333 10.35 -26.47 -1.47
N TYR A 334 9.60 -25.39 -1.63
CA TYR A 334 8.23 -25.23 -1.14
C TYR A 334 7.28 -24.89 -2.29
N PRO A 335 6.84 -25.89 -3.09
CA PRO A 335 5.85 -25.68 -4.14
C PRO A 335 4.46 -25.40 -3.53
N ASN A 336 3.70 -24.51 -4.16
CA ASN A 336 2.38 -24.05 -3.68
C ASN A 336 2.41 -23.57 -2.21
N ILE A 337 3.43 -22.76 -1.86
CA ILE A 337 3.55 -22.20 -0.52
C ILE A 337 2.32 -21.36 -0.17
N ASN A 338 1.82 -21.51 1.06
CA ASN A 338 0.75 -20.67 1.59
C ASN A 338 1.32 -19.53 2.44
N ALA A 339 0.50 -18.51 2.71
CA ALA A 339 0.92 -17.33 3.47
C ALA A 339 1.49 -17.68 4.85
N THR A 340 0.87 -18.64 5.57
CA THR A 340 1.33 -19.05 6.90
C THR A 340 2.74 -19.64 6.88
N LEU A 341 3.06 -20.48 5.90
CA LEU A 341 4.40 -21.05 5.76
C LEU A 341 5.41 -19.99 5.31
N ALA A 342 5.03 -19.07 4.44
CA ALA A 342 5.88 -17.94 4.07
C ALA A 342 6.26 -17.09 5.31
N GLU A 343 5.28 -16.79 6.16
CA GLU A 343 5.49 -16.08 7.44
C GLU A 343 6.44 -16.83 8.38
N GLN A 344 6.36 -18.16 8.43
CA GLN A 344 7.30 -18.98 9.21
C GLN A 344 8.73 -18.89 8.65
N LEU A 345 8.89 -18.96 7.33
CA LEU A 345 10.20 -18.84 6.67
C LEU A 345 10.81 -17.45 6.89
N TYR A 346 10.02 -16.38 6.89
CA TYR A 346 10.49 -15.04 7.25
C TYR A 346 11.08 -14.96 8.66
N GLY A 347 10.46 -15.63 9.64
CA GLY A 347 11.00 -15.73 11.00
C GLY A 347 12.23 -16.64 11.12
N HIS A 348 12.37 -17.61 10.21
CA HIS A 348 13.44 -18.60 10.22
C HIS A 348 14.73 -18.14 9.50
N CYS A 349 14.59 -17.49 8.35
CA CYS A 349 15.73 -17.09 7.50
C CYS A 349 16.30 -15.75 7.93
N ASP A 350 17.61 -15.53 7.84
CA ASP A 350 18.25 -14.23 8.15
C ASP A 350 18.78 -13.51 6.90
N LEU A 351 18.75 -14.19 5.75
CA LEU A 351 19.01 -13.66 4.43
C LEU A 351 17.74 -13.69 3.58
N TYR A 352 17.50 -12.64 2.81
CA TYR A 352 16.54 -12.66 1.70
C TYR A 352 17.27 -12.34 0.41
N LEU A 353 17.13 -13.20 -0.59
CA LEU A 353 17.77 -13.00 -1.88
C LEU A 353 16.68 -12.70 -2.92
N ASP A 354 16.63 -11.46 -3.36
CA ASP A 354 15.68 -10.99 -4.38
C ASP A 354 16.21 -11.30 -5.77
N LEU A 355 16.07 -12.57 -6.17
CA LEU A 355 16.65 -13.13 -7.38
C LEU A 355 15.58 -13.52 -8.42
N ASN A 356 14.31 -13.28 -8.13
CA ASN A 356 13.20 -13.63 -9.02
C ASN A 356 13.12 -12.64 -10.18
N HIS A 357 13.03 -13.14 -11.42
CA HIS A 357 12.78 -12.30 -12.62
C HIS A 357 11.31 -11.96 -12.83
N GLY A 358 10.39 -12.76 -12.29
CA GLY A 358 8.96 -12.49 -12.37
C GLY A 358 8.53 -11.43 -11.35
N ASN A 359 7.25 -11.06 -11.36
CA ASN A 359 6.74 -10.06 -10.42
C ASN A 359 6.98 -10.47 -8.95
N GLU A 360 7.24 -9.48 -8.09
CA GLU A 360 7.27 -9.68 -6.64
C GLU A 360 5.96 -10.32 -6.16
N ILE A 361 6.10 -11.26 -5.24
CA ILE A 361 4.97 -11.92 -4.58
C ILE A 361 5.01 -11.65 -3.09
N LEU A 362 3.84 -11.63 -2.43
CA LEU A 362 3.74 -11.48 -0.97
C LEU A 362 4.40 -10.22 -0.39
N SER A 363 4.62 -9.18 -1.23
CA SER A 363 5.44 -8.00 -0.87
C SER A 363 6.77 -8.40 -0.21
N ALA A 364 7.42 -9.40 -0.79
CA ALA A 364 8.43 -10.17 -0.11
C ALA A 364 9.66 -9.38 0.34
N VAL A 365 10.13 -8.42 -0.46
CA VAL A 365 11.26 -7.55 -0.12
C VAL A 365 10.90 -6.67 1.06
N ARG A 366 9.69 -6.10 1.04
CA ARG A 366 9.20 -5.30 2.16
C ARG A 366 9.11 -6.13 3.43
N ARG A 367 8.56 -7.35 3.35
CA ARG A 367 8.45 -8.19 4.54
C ARG A 367 9.82 -8.61 5.09
N ALA A 368 10.76 -8.99 4.22
CA ALA A 368 12.14 -9.28 4.60
C ALA A 368 12.80 -8.12 5.35
N TYR A 369 12.56 -6.89 4.88
CA TYR A 369 13.08 -5.67 5.51
C TYR A 369 12.53 -5.48 6.94
N GLU A 370 11.23 -5.70 7.14
CA GLU A 370 10.59 -5.62 8.46
C GLU A 370 11.05 -6.72 9.43
N GLU A 371 11.41 -7.89 8.88
CA GLU A 371 11.95 -9.04 9.62
C GLU A 371 13.45 -8.92 9.91
N ASN A 372 14.04 -7.78 9.52
CA ASN A 372 15.45 -7.46 9.72
C ASN A 372 16.39 -8.48 9.04
N GLN A 373 15.98 -9.02 7.89
CA GLN A 373 16.82 -9.86 7.05
C GLN A 373 17.82 -8.98 6.28
N LEU A 374 19.02 -9.50 6.02
CA LEU A 374 19.92 -8.91 5.05
C LEU A 374 19.39 -9.21 3.65
N ILE A 375 19.06 -8.16 2.90
CA ILE A 375 18.50 -8.26 1.56
C ILE A 375 19.61 -8.04 0.53
N LEU A 376 19.75 -8.96 -0.41
CA LEU A 376 20.65 -8.83 -1.56
C LEU A 376 19.87 -9.09 -2.85
N ALA A 377 20.20 -8.37 -3.91
CA ALA A 377 19.53 -8.46 -5.20
C ALA A 377 20.51 -8.25 -6.35
N PHE A 378 20.12 -8.60 -7.58
CA PHE A 378 20.80 -8.10 -8.78
C PHE A 378 20.07 -6.88 -9.35
N ASP A 379 20.78 -6.05 -10.11
CA ASP A 379 20.23 -4.86 -10.77
C ASP A 379 19.07 -5.16 -11.73
N ASN A 380 19.02 -6.37 -12.29
CA ASN A 380 17.94 -6.86 -13.15
C ASN A 380 16.78 -7.56 -12.40
N THR A 381 16.88 -7.75 -11.08
CA THR A 381 15.88 -8.46 -10.25
C THR A 381 15.39 -7.65 -9.05
N ALA A 382 16.05 -6.55 -8.67
CA ALA A 382 15.70 -5.75 -7.50
C ALA A 382 14.31 -5.11 -7.62
N HIS A 383 13.33 -5.62 -6.87
CA HIS A 383 11.94 -5.14 -6.92
C HIS A 383 11.71 -3.84 -6.14
N GLN A 384 12.36 -3.69 -4.99
CA GLN A 384 12.20 -2.50 -4.13
C GLN A 384 13.55 -1.85 -3.78
N PRO A 385 14.25 -1.26 -4.77
CA PRO A 385 15.60 -0.73 -4.59
C PRO A 385 15.68 0.43 -3.58
N SER A 386 14.56 1.07 -3.21
CA SER A 386 14.52 2.12 -2.18
C SER A 386 14.73 1.59 -0.75
N LEU A 387 14.58 0.27 -0.54
CA LEU A 387 14.82 -0.40 0.74
C LEU A 387 16.23 -1.02 0.84
N LEU A 388 17.00 -1.00 -0.25
CA LEU A 388 18.34 -1.57 -0.33
C LEU A 388 19.39 -0.46 -0.43
N ALA A 389 20.57 -0.73 0.11
CA ALA A 389 21.74 0.10 -0.15
C ALA A 389 22.22 -0.12 -1.59
N ALA A 390 22.07 0.92 -2.43
CA ALA A 390 22.55 0.89 -3.83
C ALA A 390 24.03 0.47 -3.94
N ASN A 391 24.85 0.84 -2.95
CA ASN A 391 26.26 0.45 -2.90
C ASN A 391 26.47 -0.69 -1.90
N GLY A 392 26.45 -1.94 -2.39
CA GLY A 392 26.85 -3.14 -1.64
C GLY A 392 25.74 -4.13 -1.31
N GLN A 393 24.53 -3.96 -1.85
CA GLN A 393 23.44 -4.93 -1.74
C GLN A 393 22.70 -5.18 -3.06
N ILE A 394 22.83 -4.28 -4.02
CA ILE A 394 22.44 -4.50 -5.40
C ILE A 394 23.73 -4.74 -6.20
N PHE A 395 23.82 -5.90 -6.83
CA PHE A 395 24.99 -6.34 -7.61
C PHE A 395 24.67 -6.30 -9.11
N SER A 396 25.70 -6.15 -9.95
CA SER A 396 25.51 -6.32 -11.39
C SER A 396 25.24 -7.80 -11.70
N HIS A 397 24.17 -8.09 -12.45
CA HIS A 397 23.92 -9.44 -12.96
C HIS A 397 25.00 -9.93 -13.93
N GLU A 398 25.83 -9.03 -14.49
CA GLU A 398 27.00 -9.40 -15.31
C GLU A 398 28.17 -9.91 -14.45
N HIS A 399 28.17 -9.61 -13.15
CA HIS A 399 29.21 -9.96 -12.18
C HIS A 399 28.66 -10.66 -10.93
N PRO A 400 27.95 -11.80 -11.07
CA PRO A 400 27.32 -12.49 -9.95
C PRO A 400 28.31 -13.03 -8.90
N GLU A 401 29.58 -13.17 -9.27
CA GLU A 401 30.68 -13.51 -8.38
C GLU A 401 30.88 -12.51 -7.23
N GLU A 402 30.48 -11.25 -7.39
CA GLU A 402 30.61 -10.24 -6.33
C GLU A 402 29.66 -10.52 -5.15
N MET A 403 28.41 -10.89 -5.45
CA MET A 403 27.45 -11.33 -4.42
C MET A 403 27.93 -12.62 -3.75
N LEU A 404 28.43 -13.57 -4.54
CA LEU A 404 29.00 -14.81 -4.03
C LEU A 404 30.17 -14.53 -3.07
N ALA A 405 31.08 -13.62 -3.46
CA ALA A 405 32.22 -13.23 -2.63
C ALA A 405 31.78 -12.55 -1.33
N LEU A 406 30.74 -11.71 -1.36
CA LEU A 406 30.16 -11.14 -0.15
C LEU A 406 29.64 -12.25 0.77
N LEU A 407 28.79 -13.14 0.25
CA LEU A 407 28.13 -14.19 1.03
C LEU A 407 29.12 -15.20 1.63
N LYS A 408 30.21 -15.52 0.93
CA LYS A 408 31.30 -16.36 1.44
C LYS A 408 32.07 -15.74 2.59
N ASN A 409 32.31 -14.43 2.54
CA ASN A 409 33.21 -13.75 3.46
C ASN A 409 32.50 -13.03 4.62
N VAL A 410 31.18 -12.87 4.55
CA VAL A 410 30.42 -12.19 5.59
C VAL A 410 30.25 -13.08 6.83
N GLU A 411 30.96 -12.72 7.88
CA GLU A 411 30.84 -13.39 9.18
C GLU A 411 29.61 -12.91 9.94
N ASP A 412 29.29 -11.61 9.90
CA ASP A 412 28.17 -10.98 10.61
C ASP A 412 27.37 -10.04 9.71
N TYR A 413 26.07 -10.32 9.57
CA TYR A 413 25.14 -9.51 8.79
C TYR A 413 24.80 -8.16 9.43
N ALA A 414 25.00 -7.98 10.74
CA ALA A 414 24.55 -6.80 11.46
C ALA A 414 25.08 -5.48 10.86
N SER A 415 26.37 -5.43 10.50
CA SER A 415 26.98 -4.24 9.90
C SER A 415 26.37 -3.88 8.54
N LEU A 416 26.04 -4.89 7.72
CA LEU A 416 25.42 -4.71 6.41
C LEU A 416 23.96 -4.28 6.56
N ILE A 417 23.22 -4.83 7.53
CA ILE A 417 21.84 -4.44 7.84
C ILE A 417 21.77 -2.99 8.34
N VAL A 418 22.71 -2.57 9.19
CA VAL A 418 22.79 -1.15 9.61
C VAL A 418 23.01 -0.25 8.39
N LYS A 419 23.86 -0.67 7.44
CA LYS A 419 24.09 0.06 6.19
C LYS A 419 22.84 0.07 5.29
N GLN A 420 22.15 -1.07 5.17
CA GLN A 420 20.88 -1.22 4.45
C GLN A 420 19.87 -0.18 4.95
N ARG A 421 19.61 -0.16 6.26
CA ARG A 421 18.64 0.74 6.86
C ARG A 421 19.07 2.20 6.71
N LYS A 422 20.32 2.53 7.01
CA LYS A 422 20.84 3.90 6.92
C LYS A 422 20.84 4.49 5.50
N GLN A 423 20.98 3.65 4.47
CA GLN A 423 21.00 4.08 3.07
C GLN A 423 19.65 3.93 2.37
N SER A 424 18.67 3.31 3.04
CA SER A 424 17.27 3.30 2.61
C SER A 424 16.60 4.66 2.89
N GLN A 425 15.29 4.74 2.65
CA GLN A 425 14.47 5.87 3.07
C GLN A 425 14.16 5.89 4.59
N GLU A 426 14.73 4.99 5.39
CA GLU A 426 14.59 4.99 6.85
C GLU A 426 15.34 6.17 7.49
N ASP A 427 14.73 6.80 8.50
CA ASP A 427 15.28 7.95 9.22
C ASP A 427 15.30 7.66 10.73
N SER A 428 16.08 8.44 11.49
CA SER A 428 16.11 8.25 12.95
C SER A 428 14.90 8.89 13.62
N ILE A 429 14.42 8.26 14.68
CA ILE A 429 13.30 8.80 15.48
C ILE A 429 13.63 10.20 16.02
N GLU A 430 14.90 10.48 16.37
CA GLU A 430 15.36 11.79 16.82
C GLU A 430 15.24 12.86 15.72
N ASN A 431 15.72 12.57 14.50
CA ASN A 431 15.63 13.50 13.38
C ASN A 431 14.16 13.75 13.02
N ILE A 432 13.35 12.69 13.01
CA ILE A 432 11.93 12.80 12.72
C ILE A 432 11.23 13.70 13.72
N ARG A 433 11.48 13.50 15.02
CA ARG A 433 10.93 14.37 16.07
C ARG A 433 11.38 15.82 15.90
N GLN A 434 12.67 16.05 15.63
CA GLN A 434 13.20 17.40 15.45
C GLN A 434 12.53 18.12 14.26
N VAL A 435 12.37 17.44 13.12
CA VAL A 435 11.70 18.00 11.95
C VAL A 435 10.23 18.26 12.27
N LEU A 436 9.52 17.30 12.88
CA LEU A 436 8.09 17.45 13.16
C LEU A 436 7.81 18.51 14.24
N GLU A 437 8.67 18.65 15.26
CA GLU A 437 8.58 19.69 16.30
C GLU A 437 8.69 21.10 15.73
N LYS A 438 9.56 21.31 14.73
CA LYS A 438 9.68 22.59 14.02
C LYS A 438 8.34 23.06 13.44
N TRP A 439 7.46 22.11 13.08
CA TRP A 439 6.15 22.38 12.47
C TRP A 439 4.98 22.18 13.43
N ARG A 440 5.26 21.69 14.66
CA ARG A 440 4.26 21.46 15.70
C ARG A 440 3.87 22.75 16.43
N ILE A 441 4.58 23.86 16.19
CA ILE A 441 4.37 25.14 16.87
C ILE A 441 4.36 26.27 15.83
N ASN A 442 3.16 26.70 15.44
CA ASN A 442 2.72 28.09 15.21
C ASN A 442 1.24 28.12 14.82
#